data_AF-A0A7C7KYQ3-F1
#
_entry.id   AF-A0A7C7KYQ3-F1
#
_cell.length_a   1.000
_cell.length_b   1.000
_cell.length_c   1.000
_cell.angle_alpha   90.00
_cell.angle_beta   90.00
_cell.angle_gamma   90.00
#
_symmetry.space_group_name_H-M   'P 1'
#
loop_
_entity.id
_entity.type
_entity.pdbx_description
1 polymer ?
#
loop_
_entity_poly.entity_id
_entity_poly.type
_entity_poly.pdbx_seq_one_letter_code
_entity_poly.pdbx_strand_id
1 'polypeptide(L)'
;MRTIYEVADQLVGEIVSRFDLNETTVVIASDDGMPPNRKAVSLFNLFRQHGLVAVRETRDGRLVPDWANSRVFYSQNHLWVNLQGRDPNGIVPADEYEQTVQLVLKLLRGLTDPETGEHVIAVALRREDAPLIGLWGQNIGDVVFVYAGGYRWTGAEVLQLGEERVVFPSGGANHGPQLPSYETDVSSNYGILLMAGAGIRSNYVRDYKRLGPPCTTDIAPTVAHLIGIPTPAQSEGAVLFDMLINAPPPPRRELKPLPWRIRPHRPRRVTLAGDVTDEI
;
A
#
# COMPACT_ATOMS: atom_id res chain seq x y z
N MET A 1 -5.04 19.44 16.45
CA MET A 1 -5.88 18.55 15.62
C MET A 1 -7.37 18.71 15.90
N ARG A 2 -7.86 18.63 17.15
CA ARG A 2 -9.29 18.74 17.46
C ARG A 2 -10.01 19.94 16.83
N THR A 3 -9.46 21.14 16.96
CA THR A 3 -10.04 22.36 16.37
C THR A 3 -10.15 22.31 14.84
N ILE A 4 -9.22 21.60 14.16
CA ILE A 4 -9.29 21.43 12.70
C ILE A 4 -10.51 20.59 12.34
N TYR A 5 -10.78 19.53 13.10
CA TYR A 5 -11.98 18.70 12.89
C TYR A 5 -13.27 19.43 13.27
N GLU A 6 -13.26 20.28 14.31
CA GLU A 6 -14.41 21.13 14.66
C GLU A 6 -14.75 22.12 13.53
N VAL A 7 -13.73 22.71 12.88
CA VAL A 7 -13.92 23.56 11.71
C VAL A 7 -14.37 22.77 10.48
N ALA A 8 -13.82 21.57 10.26
CA ALA A 8 -14.23 20.69 9.17
C ALA A 8 -15.70 20.23 9.33
N ASP A 9 -16.12 19.89 10.55
CA ASP A 9 -17.50 19.55 10.87
C ASP A 9 -18.46 20.71 10.58
N GLN A 10 -18.10 21.92 11.01
CA GLN A 10 -18.87 23.13 10.69
C GLN A 10 -18.97 23.36 9.18
N LEU A 11 -17.86 23.23 8.45
CA LEU A 11 -17.84 23.39 7.00
C LEU A 11 -18.74 22.36 6.31
N VAL A 12 -18.65 21.09 6.71
CA VAL A 12 -19.51 20.02 6.17
C VAL A 12 -20.98 20.33 6.48
N GLY A 13 -21.30 20.72 7.71
CA GLY A 13 -22.66 21.10 8.11
C GLY A 13 -23.23 22.25 7.26
N GLU A 14 -22.44 23.29 7.02
CA GLU A 14 -22.81 24.45 6.20
C GLU A 14 -22.97 24.13 4.71
N ILE A 15 -22.27 23.12 4.20
CA ILE A 15 -22.45 22.64 2.83
C ILE A 15 -23.72 21.80 2.75
N VAL A 16 -23.86 20.82 3.66
CA VAL A 16 -25.00 19.89 3.69
C VAL A 16 -26.33 20.62 3.90
N SER A 17 -26.36 21.68 4.72
CA SER A 17 -27.57 22.47 5.00
C SER A 17 -28.17 23.18 3.77
N ARG A 18 -27.42 23.27 2.67
CA ARG A 18 -27.87 23.89 1.41
C ARG A 18 -28.64 22.94 0.50
N PHE A 19 -28.74 21.66 0.84
CA PHE A 19 -29.37 20.64 0.01
C PHE A 19 -30.57 20.00 0.74
N ASP A 20 -31.63 19.67 -0.01
CA ASP A 20 -32.69 18.79 0.49
C ASP A 20 -32.22 17.33 0.40
N LEU A 21 -31.94 16.73 1.56
CA LEU A 21 -31.45 15.35 1.65
C LEU A 21 -32.52 14.30 1.30
N ASN A 22 -33.79 14.67 1.11
CA ASN A 22 -34.79 13.76 0.57
C ASN A 22 -34.61 13.54 -0.94
N GLU A 23 -34.00 14.50 -1.64
CA GLU A 23 -33.78 14.47 -3.09
C GLU A 23 -32.29 14.38 -3.47
N THR A 24 -31.40 14.72 -2.54
CA THR A 24 -29.95 14.78 -2.77
C THR A 24 -29.22 13.71 -1.98
N THR A 25 -28.26 13.04 -2.63
CA THR A 25 -27.23 12.25 -1.93
C THR A 25 -25.97 13.10 -1.74
N VAL A 26 -25.44 13.13 -0.53
CA VAL A 26 -24.12 13.71 -0.23
C VAL A 26 -23.15 12.56 0.07
N VAL A 27 -21.99 12.59 -0.58
CA VAL A 27 -20.87 11.66 -0.35
C VAL A 27 -19.65 12.47 0.08
N ILE A 28 -19.10 12.14 1.25
CA ILE A 28 -17.88 12.74 1.78
C ILE A 28 -16.86 11.62 1.86
N ALA A 29 -15.70 11.82 1.24
CA ALA A 29 -14.62 10.86 1.25
C ALA A 29 -13.28 11.55 1.48
N SER A 30 -12.35 10.82 2.10
CA SER A 30 -10.93 11.18 2.13
C SER A 30 -10.18 10.31 1.13
N ASP A 31 -9.10 10.84 0.55
CA ASP A 31 -8.16 10.09 -0.27
C ASP A 31 -7.37 9.08 0.58
N ASP A 32 -6.91 9.52 1.76
CA ASP A 32 -6.22 8.69 2.74
C ASP A 32 -6.41 9.20 4.17
N GLY A 33 -5.86 8.44 5.12
CA GLY A 33 -5.63 8.88 6.49
C GLY A 33 -4.13 9.06 6.76
N MET A 34 -3.76 9.59 7.92
CA MET A 34 -2.39 9.99 8.22
C MET A 34 -1.98 9.61 9.65
N PRO A 35 -1.52 8.37 9.88
CA PRO A 35 -1.08 7.90 11.18
C PRO A 35 0.35 8.36 11.51
N PRO A 36 0.72 8.38 12.82
CA PRO A 36 2.00 8.91 13.28
C PRO A 36 3.18 8.04 12.87
N ASN A 37 4.33 8.68 12.73
CA ASN A 37 5.62 8.02 12.58
C ASN A 37 6.32 7.89 13.94
N ARG A 38 7.08 6.82 14.08
CA ARG A 38 8.05 6.59 15.16
C ARG A 38 9.48 6.78 14.66
N LYS A 39 9.76 6.31 13.45
CA LYS A 39 11.11 6.33 12.85
C LYS A 39 11.10 6.65 11.37
N ALA A 40 12.21 7.19 10.91
CA ALA A 40 12.52 7.38 9.51
C ALA A 40 13.46 6.28 9.00
N VAL A 41 13.34 5.97 7.72
CA VAL A 41 14.13 4.93 7.05
C VAL A 41 14.82 5.50 5.82
N SER A 42 16.14 5.61 5.93
CA SER A 42 17.02 6.03 4.85
C SER A 42 17.40 4.86 3.96
N LEU A 43 16.54 4.57 2.99
CA LEU A 43 16.90 3.70 1.86
C LEU A 43 18.08 4.28 1.09
N PHE A 44 18.27 5.60 1.14
CA PHE A 44 19.45 6.26 0.57
C PHE A 44 20.74 5.72 1.20
N ASN A 45 20.83 5.75 2.53
CA ASN A 45 22.00 5.25 3.25
C ASN A 45 22.15 3.74 3.08
N LEU A 46 21.05 2.98 3.13
CA LEU A 46 21.07 1.52 2.91
C LEU A 46 21.68 1.20 1.54
N PHE A 47 21.14 1.78 0.47
CA PHE A 47 21.61 1.48 -0.88
C PHE A 47 22.99 2.06 -1.17
N ARG A 48 23.36 3.18 -0.55
CA ARG A 48 24.73 3.73 -0.62
C ARG A 48 25.75 2.78 0.01
N GLN A 49 25.45 2.23 1.20
CA GLN A 49 26.30 1.25 1.88
C GLN A 49 26.52 -0.03 1.05
N HIS A 50 25.57 -0.37 0.18
CA HIS A 50 25.63 -1.53 -0.71
C HIS A 50 26.05 -1.19 -2.16
N GLY A 51 26.53 0.03 -2.42
CA GLY A 51 27.03 0.43 -3.75
C GLY A 51 25.95 0.52 -4.84
N LEU A 52 24.67 0.62 -4.45
CA LEU A 52 23.53 0.75 -5.37
C LEU A 52 23.18 2.21 -5.64
N VAL A 53 23.46 3.10 -4.69
CA VAL A 53 23.29 4.56 -4.84
C VAL A 53 24.66 5.23 -4.71
N ALA A 54 24.99 6.09 -5.65
CA ALA A 54 26.24 6.82 -5.68
C ALA A 54 26.07 8.24 -5.12
N VAL A 55 27.18 8.79 -4.63
CA VAL A 55 27.29 10.19 -4.20
C VAL A 55 28.48 10.84 -4.91
N ARG A 56 28.39 12.14 -5.11
CA ARG A 56 29.49 12.96 -5.61
C ARG A 56 29.67 14.18 -4.74
N GLU A 57 30.89 14.69 -4.71
CA GLU A 57 31.22 15.94 -4.04
C GLU A 57 31.04 17.11 -5.01
N THR A 58 30.40 18.17 -4.56
CA THR A 58 30.32 19.44 -5.29
C THR A 58 31.61 20.24 -5.10
N ARG A 59 31.82 21.27 -5.92
CA ARG A 59 33.03 22.11 -5.86
C ARG A 59 33.28 22.77 -4.50
N ASP A 60 32.23 22.96 -3.73
CA ASP A 60 32.23 23.54 -2.39
C ASP A 60 32.22 22.48 -1.27
N GLY A 61 32.54 21.22 -1.59
CA GLY A 61 32.76 20.16 -0.61
C GLY A 61 31.50 19.47 -0.08
N ARG A 62 30.32 19.77 -0.64
CA ARG A 62 29.06 19.15 -0.22
C ARG A 62 28.84 17.82 -0.94
N LEU A 63 28.45 16.79 -0.20
CA LEU A 63 27.99 15.54 -0.80
C LEU A 63 26.56 15.70 -1.33
N VAL A 64 26.35 15.27 -2.57
CA VAL A 64 25.03 15.22 -3.22
C VAL A 64 24.85 13.85 -3.89
N PRO A 65 23.61 13.39 -4.12
CA PRO A 65 23.37 12.19 -4.90
C PRO A 65 23.98 12.28 -6.30
N ASP A 66 24.60 11.20 -6.73
CA ASP A 66 25.03 11.00 -8.10
C ASP A 66 24.09 10.00 -8.79
N TRP A 67 22.92 10.51 -9.18
CA TRP A 67 21.89 9.71 -9.82
C TRP A 67 22.35 9.11 -11.15
N ALA A 68 23.21 9.80 -11.90
CA ALA A 68 23.72 9.30 -13.17
C ALA A 68 24.59 8.04 -13.00
N ASN A 69 25.27 7.91 -11.85
CA ASN A 69 26.11 6.75 -11.52
C ASN A 69 25.46 5.81 -10.49
N SER A 70 24.16 5.98 -10.22
CA SER A 70 23.40 5.10 -9.33
C SER A 70 22.78 3.94 -10.11
N ARG A 71 22.84 2.73 -9.54
CA ARG A 71 22.30 1.50 -10.14
C ARG A 71 20.79 1.37 -9.93
N VAL A 72 20.24 2.06 -8.93
CA VAL A 72 18.81 2.06 -8.63
C VAL A 72 18.30 3.47 -8.37
N PHE A 73 17.04 3.70 -8.72
CA PHE A 73 16.24 4.87 -8.35
C PHE A 73 15.03 4.41 -7.58
N TYR A 74 14.54 5.23 -6.66
CA TYR A 74 13.31 4.93 -5.96
C TYR A 74 12.56 6.22 -5.66
N SER A 75 11.24 6.11 -5.65
CA SER A 75 10.33 7.19 -5.34
C SER A 75 9.09 6.58 -4.72
N GLN A 76 8.63 7.19 -3.62
CA GLN A 76 7.53 6.66 -2.82
C GLN A 76 7.79 5.18 -2.47
N ASN A 77 6.93 4.28 -2.96
CA ASN A 77 6.90 2.85 -2.66
C ASN A 77 7.41 1.98 -3.84
N HIS A 78 8.13 2.59 -4.77
CA HIS A 78 8.64 1.95 -5.98
C HIS A 78 10.14 2.15 -6.12
N LEU A 79 10.82 1.11 -6.61
CA LEU A 79 12.23 1.14 -6.98
C LEU A 79 12.41 0.61 -8.40
N TRP A 80 13.21 1.30 -9.20
CA TRP A 80 13.61 0.93 -10.54
C TRP A 80 15.12 0.70 -10.60
N VAL A 81 15.53 -0.33 -11.33
CA VAL A 81 16.91 -0.54 -11.75
C VAL A 81 17.23 0.45 -12.86
N ASN A 82 18.38 1.12 -12.81
CA ASN A 82 18.82 2.03 -13.86
C ASN A 82 19.33 1.24 -15.08
N LEU A 83 18.42 0.64 -15.85
CA LEU A 83 18.68 -0.45 -16.79
C LEU A 83 19.05 0.08 -18.19
N GLN A 84 20.17 -0.41 -18.73
CA GLN A 84 20.60 -0.11 -20.10
C GLN A 84 19.54 -0.51 -21.14
N GLY A 85 19.29 0.38 -22.10
CA GLY A 85 18.33 0.14 -23.19
C GLY A 85 16.86 0.35 -22.81
N ARG A 86 16.53 0.41 -21.52
CA ARG A 86 15.19 0.80 -21.03
C ARG A 86 15.18 2.25 -20.57
N ASP A 87 16.15 2.62 -19.75
CA ASP A 87 16.25 3.94 -19.12
C ASP A 87 17.19 4.83 -19.94
N PRO A 88 16.88 6.13 -20.17
CA PRO A 88 17.65 6.99 -21.09
C PRO A 88 19.16 7.07 -20.80
N ASN A 89 19.56 6.93 -19.53
CA ASN A 89 20.96 6.91 -19.09
C ASN A 89 21.24 5.66 -18.24
N GLY A 90 20.63 4.53 -18.61
CA GLY A 90 20.82 3.24 -17.98
C GLY A 90 22.29 2.86 -17.83
N ILE A 91 22.71 2.43 -16.64
CA ILE A 91 24.09 1.98 -16.39
C ILE A 91 24.17 0.49 -16.07
N VAL A 92 23.09 -0.13 -15.60
CA VAL A 92 23.04 -1.56 -15.27
C VAL A 92 22.87 -2.37 -16.56
N PRO A 93 23.81 -3.26 -16.92
CA PRO A 93 23.66 -4.17 -18.05
C PRO A 93 22.46 -5.11 -17.89
N ALA A 94 21.92 -5.60 -19.01
CA ALA A 94 20.72 -6.45 -19.00
C ALA A 94 20.92 -7.79 -18.27
N ASP A 95 22.12 -8.36 -18.31
CA ASP A 95 22.50 -9.59 -17.61
C ASP A 95 22.68 -9.39 -16.10
N GLU A 96 22.90 -8.16 -15.64
CA GLU A 96 22.95 -7.82 -14.20
C GLU A 96 21.59 -7.46 -13.58
N TYR A 97 20.54 -7.28 -14.40
CA TYR A 97 19.22 -6.84 -13.94
C TYR A 97 18.68 -7.75 -12.84
N GLU A 98 18.64 -9.06 -13.10
CA GLU A 98 18.04 -10.03 -12.18
C GLU A 98 18.79 -10.06 -10.85
N GLN A 99 20.13 -10.08 -10.89
CA GLN A 99 20.95 -10.03 -9.69
C GLN A 99 20.72 -8.73 -8.88
N THR A 100 20.50 -7.61 -9.56
CA THR A 100 20.25 -6.32 -8.93
C THR A 100 18.89 -6.30 -8.22
N VAL A 101 17.84 -6.79 -8.88
CA VAL A 101 16.50 -6.94 -8.27
C VAL A 101 16.56 -7.87 -7.05
N GLN A 102 17.23 -9.01 -7.14
CA GLN A 102 17.37 -9.95 -6.02
C GLN A 102 18.14 -9.35 -4.85
N LEU A 103 19.20 -8.59 -5.11
CA LEU A 103 19.93 -7.87 -4.07
C LEU A 103 19.02 -6.85 -3.36
N VAL A 104 18.28 -6.04 -4.12
CA VAL A 104 17.34 -5.06 -3.54
C VAL A 104 16.29 -5.75 -2.67
N LEU A 105 15.65 -6.82 -3.16
CA LEU A 105 14.66 -7.56 -2.39
C LEU A 105 15.26 -8.16 -1.11
N LYS A 106 16.47 -8.70 -1.18
CA LYS A 106 17.18 -9.22 -0.01
C LYS A 106 17.42 -8.12 1.03
N LEU A 107 17.89 -6.95 0.60
CA LEU A 107 18.15 -5.81 1.49
C LEU A 107 16.86 -5.31 2.13
N LEU A 108 15.79 -5.12 1.35
CA LEU A 108 14.51 -4.64 1.87
C LEU A 108 13.86 -5.63 2.83
N ARG A 109 13.79 -6.92 2.46
CA ARG A 109 13.19 -7.97 3.31
C ARG A 109 14.02 -8.25 4.56
N GLY A 110 15.34 -8.10 4.47
CA GLY A 110 16.26 -8.30 5.59
C GLY A 110 16.42 -7.08 6.50
N LEU A 111 15.86 -5.91 6.14
CA LEU A 111 16.03 -4.70 6.92
C LEU A 111 15.25 -4.77 8.23
N THR A 112 15.98 -4.74 9.35
CA THR A 112 15.42 -4.68 10.69
C THR A 112 15.79 -3.38 11.39
N ASP A 113 14.93 -2.95 12.30
CA ASP A 113 15.19 -1.86 13.22
C ASP A 113 16.23 -2.34 14.25
N PRO A 114 17.41 -1.71 14.35
CA PRO A 114 18.47 -2.17 15.24
C PRO A 114 18.11 -2.07 16.73
N GLU A 115 17.12 -1.24 17.10
CA GLU A 115 16.70 -1.10 18.49
C GLU A 115 15.60 -2.11 18.87
N THR A 116 14.68 -2.45 17.97
CA THR A 116 13.54 -3.34 18.27
C THR A 116 13.69 -4.75 17.71
N GLY A 117 14.56 -4.96 16.72
CA GLY A 117 14.69 -6.21 15.97
C GLY A 117 13.56 -6.47 14.97
N GLU A 118 12.57 -5.58 14.86
CA GLU A 118 11.42 -5.73 13.98
C GLU A 118 11.78 -5.46 12.52
N HIS A 119 11.09 -6.10 11.59
CA HIS A 119 11.21 -5.79 10.16
C HIS A 119 10.62 -4.40 9.85
N VAL A 120 11.39 -3.61 9.10
CA VAL A 120 11.03 -2.24 8.73
C VAL A 120 10.14 -2.20 7.47
N ILE A 121 10.28 -3.21 6.61
CA ILE A 121 9.51 -3.37 5.37
C ILE A 121 8.51 -4.50 5.59
N ALA A 122 7.22 -4.19 5.47
CA ALA A 122 6.13 -5.16 5.61
C ALA A 122 5.92 -5.98 4.33
N VAL A 123 6.06 -5.33 3.17
CA VAL A 123 5.87 -5.94 1.85
C VAL A 123 7.01 -5.50 0.95
N ALA A 124 7.61 -6.45 0.24
CA ALA A 124 8.55 -6.19 -0.85
C ALA A 124 8.32 -7.23 -1.96
N LEU A 125 7.75 -6.78 -3.06
CA LEU A 125 7.33 -7.58 -4.21
C LEU A 125 8.16 -7.21 -5.42
N ARG A 126 8.39 -8.19 -6.29
CA ARG A 126 8.80 -7.88 -7.66
C ARG A 126 7.65 -7.23 -8.41
N ARG A 127 7.98 -6.51 -9.47
CA ARG A 127 7.00 -5.96 -10.41
C ARG A 127 6.00 -7.01 -10.90
N GLU A 128 6.44 -8.23 -11.16
CA GLU A 128 5.59 -9.31 -11.66
C GLU A 128 4.56 -9.79 -10.63
N ASP A 129 4.86 -9.63 -9.34
CA ASP A 129 4.00 -10.03 -8.21
C ASP A 129 3.16 -8.86 -7.68
N ALA A 130 3.50 -7.62 -8.03
CA ALA A 130 2.76 -6.42 -7.65
C ALA A 130 1.26 -6.42 -8.02
N PRO A 131 0.77 -7.13 -9.06
CA PRO A 131 -0.66 -7.27 -9.30
C PRO A 131 -1.46 -7.82 -8.11
N LEU A 132 -0.83 -8.56 -7.19
CA LEU A 132 -1.45 -9.04 -5.95
C LEU A 132 -2.03 -7.91 -5.07
N ILE A 133 -1.44 -6.71 -5.15
CA ILE A 133 -1.84 -5.54 -4.37
C ILE A 133 -2.39 -4.43 -5.27
N GLY A 134 -2.84 -4.77 -6.48
CA GLY A 134 -3.50 -3.85 -7.38
C GLY A 134 -2.54 -2.92 -8.14
N LEU A 135 -1.27 -3.29 -8.31
CA LEU A 135 -0.27 -2.45 -8.99
C LEU A 135 0.30 -3.16 -10.23
N TRP A 136 0.10 -2.57 -11.40
CA TRP A 136 0.64 -3.08 -12.68
C TRP A 136 0.81 -1.94 -13.70
N GLY A 137 1.36 -2.25 -14.88
CA GLY A 137 1.51 -1.29 -15.98
C GLY A 137 2.88 -0.64 -16.04
N GLN A 138 3.09 0.21 -17.05
CA GLN A 138 4.42 0.72 -17.45
C GLN A 138 5.17 1.43 -16.32
N ASN A 139 4.46 2.13 -15.44
CA ASN A 139 5.03 2.99 -14.41
C ASN A 139 5.40 2.29 -13.10
N ILE A 140 5.17 0.98 -12.97
CA ILE A 140 5.47 0.27 -11.71
C ILE A 140 6.98 0.03 -11.55
N GLY A 141 7.52 0.23 -10.35
CA GLY A 141 8.90 -0.16 -10.01
C GLY A 141 9.22 -1.62 -10.34
N ASP A 142 10.48 -1.92 -10.64
CA ASP A 142 11.00 -3.31 -10.67
C ASP A 142 10.81 -4.01 -9.31
N VAL A 143 10.83 -3.22 -8.24
CA VAL A 143 10.45 -3.63 -6.89
C VAL A 143 9.40 -2.65 -6.35
N VAL A 144 8.34 -3.19 -5.77
CA VAL A 144 7.33 -2.43 -5.03
C VAL A 144 7.44 -2.81 -3.56
N PHE A 145 7.46 -1.83 -2.67
CA PHE A 145 7.63 -2.07 -1.25
C PHE A 145 6.74 -1.19 -0.39
N VAL A 146 6.41 -1.66 0.81
CA VAL A 146 5.57 -0.95 1.79
C VAL A 146 6.22 -1.08 3.16
N TYR A 147 6.35 0.04 3.86
CA TYR A 147 6.90 0.07 5.20
C TYR A 147 5.94 -0.56 6.22
N ALA A 148 6.50 -1.17 7.26
CA ALA A 148 5.74 -1.52 8.45
C ALA A 148 5.21 -0.26 9.15
N GLY A 149 4.22 -0.43 10.02
CA GLY A 149 3.57 0.66 10.75
C GLY A 149 4.56 1.52 11.54
N GLY A 150 4.41 2.85 11.45
CA GLY A 150 5.24 3.81 12.18
C GLY A 150 6.60 4.12 11.55
N TYR A 151 6.92 3.54 10.39
CA TYR A 151 8.10 3.90 9.61
C TYR A 151 7.72 4.79 8.43
N ARG A 152 8.60 5.74 8.06
CA ARG A 152 8.44 6.58 6.87
C ARG A 152 9.69 6.58 5.99
N TRP A 153 9.55 7.00 4.74
CA TRP A 153 10.68 7.28 3.85
C TRP A 153 11.52 8.46 4.36
N THR A 154 12.79 8.46 3.98
CA THR A 154 13.62 9.68 3.84
C THR A 154 14.29 9.64 2.47
N GLY A 155 14.68 10.81 1.97
CA GLY A 155 15.49 10.93 0.76
C GLY A 155 16.95 11.26 1.05
N ALA A 156 17.57 11.88 0.07
CA ALA A 156 18.97 12.33 0.12
C ALA A 156 19.24 13.48 1.08
N GLU A 157 18.20 14.08 1.69
CA GLU A 157 18.34 15.12 2.70
C GLU A 157 19.19 14.67 3.90
N VAL A 158 19.28 13.35 4.14
CA VAL A 158 20.17 12.77 5.16
C VAL A 158 21.64 13.20 5.00
N LEU A 159 22.09 13.48 3.78
CA LEU A 159 23.44 14.02 3.52
C LEU A 159 23.62 15.40 4.14
N GLN A 160 22.62 16.27 4.03
CA GLN A 160 22.67 17.62 4.60
C GLN A 160 22.50 17.62 6.11
N LEU A 161 21.77 16.62 6.63
CA LEU A 161 21.57 16.42 8.06
C LEU A 161 22.77 15.75 8.74
N GLY A 162 23.73 15.21 7.98
CA GLY A 162 24.82 14.40 8.53
C GLY A 162 24.33 13.10 9.18
N GLU A 163 23.17 12.59 8.74
CA GLU A 163 22.56 11.38 9.28
C GLU A 163 23.03 10.16 8.50
N GLU A 164 23.83 9.33 9.16
CA GLU A 164 24.47 8.15 8.57
C GLU A 164 23.68 6.85 8.82
N ARG A 165 22.70 6.87 9.74
CA ARG A 165 21.90 5.69 10.08
C ARG A 165 20.90 5.37 8.97
N VAL A 166 20.58 4.07 8.83
CA VAL A 166 19.48 3.61 7.97
C VAL A 166 18.13 3.78 8.66
N VAL A 167 18.06 3.55 9.97
CA VAL A 167 16.83 3.68 10.77
C VAL A 167 17.13 4.62 11.93
N PHE A 168 16.34 5.68 12.08
CA PHE A 168 16.54 6.68 13.14
C PHE A 168 15.23 7.32 13.61
N PRO A 169 15.18 7.88 14.83
CA PRO A 169 13.95 8.48 15.36
C PRO A 169 13.39 9.59 14.46
N SER A 170 12.08 9.59 14.26
CA SER A 170 11.37 10.66 13.57
C SER A 170 9.91 10.66 14.01
N GLY A 171 9.45 11.81 14.50
CA GLY A 171 8.02 12.05 14.73
C GLY A 171 7.30 12.49 13.46
N GLY A 172 6.17 13.17 13.69
CA GLY A 172 5.26 13.59 12.64
C GLY A 172 4.28 12.49 12.24
N ALA A 173 3.62 12.68 11.12
CA ALA A 173 2.70 11.72 10.52
C ALA A 173 2.86 11.77 9.00
N ASN A 174 2.64 10.65 8.31
CA ASN A 174 2.69 10.58 6.86
C ASN A 174 1.59 9.66 6.36
N HIS A 175 0.98 10.01 5.24
CA HIS A 175 0.14 9.14 4.44
C HIS A 175 0.97 8.52 3.31
N GLY A 176 0.74 7.24 2.97
CA GLY A 176 1.36 6.57 1.82
C GLY A 176 2.54 5.60 2.05
N PRO A 177 3.45 5.75 3.04
CA PRO A 177 4.61 4.83 3.12
C PRO A 177 4.22 3.45 3.62
N GLN A 178 3.23 3.43 4.51
CA GLN A 178 2.93 2.33 5.40
C GLN A 178 1.79 1.47 4.84
N LEU A 179 1.57 0.31 5.47
CA LEU A 179 0.43 -0.53 5.16
C LEU A 179 -0.89 0.26 5.22
N PRO A 180 -1.81 0.08 4.26
CA PRO A 180 -3.14 0.70 4.31
C PRO A 180 -3.93 0.36 5.58
N SER A 181 -3.64 -0.79 6.20
CA SER A 181 -4.25 -1.25 7.44
C SER A 181 -3.55 -0.73 8.71
N TYR A 182 -2.54 0.13 8.60
CA TYR A 182 -1.87 0.66 9.78
C TYR A 182 -2.78 1.64 10.52
N GLU A 183 -3.01 1.35 11.80
CA GLU A 183 -3.85 2.13 12.68
C GLU A 183 -3.25 2.22 14.07
N THR A 184 -3.55 3.32 14.75
CA THR A 184 -3.28 3.57 16.16
C THR A 184 -4.58 3.90 16.86
N ASP A 185 -4.52 4.12 18.17
CA ASP A 185 -5.65 4.57 18.97
C ASP A 185 -6.19 5.96 18.57
N VAL A 186 -5.41 6.76 17.85
CA VAL A 186 -5.74 8.14 17.49
C VAL A 186 -5.88 8.41 16.00
N SER A 187 -5.43 7.50 15.12
CA SER A 187 -5.39 7.73 13.67
C SER A 187 -5.17 6.45 12.87
N SER A 188 -5.53 6.44 11.59
CA SER A 188 -5.35 5.30 10.69
C SER A 188 -4.93 5.78 9.30
N ASN A 189 -4.36 4.88 8.49
CA ASN A 189 -4.24 5.06 7.04
C ASN A 189 -5.58 4.89 6.32
N TYR A 190 -6.58 4.27 6.94
CA TYR A 190 -7.93 4.27 6.38
C TYR A 190 -8.44 5.71 6.25
N GLY A 191 -8.89 6.05 5.05
CA GLY A 191 -9.67 7.25 4.81
C GLY A 191 -11.08 7.15 5.41
N ILE A 192 -11.83 8.24 5.31
CA ILE A 192 -13.22 8.33 5.75
C ILE A 192 -14.13 8.17 4.54
N LEU A 193 -15.27 7.49 4.71
CA LEU A 193 -16.39 7.52 3.78
C LEU A 193 -17.68 7.74 4.57
N LEU A 194 -18.38 8.84 4.29
CA LEU A 194 -19.70 9.14 4.81
C LEU A 194 -20.66 9.34 3.64
N MET A 195 -21.85 8.78 3.75
CA MET A 195 -22.91 8.94 2.76
C MET A 195 -24.21 9.30 3.48
N ALA A 196 -24.95 10.27 2.95
CA ALA A 196 -26.21 10.71 3.54
C ALA A 196 -27.21 11.14 2.46
N GLY A 197 -28.50 11.09 2.80
CA GLY A 197 -29.60 11.56 1.96
C GLY A 197 -30.22 10.46 1.09
N ALA A 198 -30.77 10.87 -0.05
CA ALA A 198 -31.61 10.02 -0.90
C ALA A 198 -30.92 8.70 -1.26
N GLY A 199 -31.63 7.59 -1.10
CA GLY A 199 -31.14 6.25 -1.46
C GLY A 199 -30.13 5.62 -0.48
N ILE A 200 -29.68 6.34 0.56
CA ILE A 200 -28.67 5.87 1.52
C ILE A 200 -29.33 5.34 2.79
N ARG A 201 -28.79 4.24 3.35
CA ARG A 201 -29.25 3.71 4.64
C ARG A 201 -28.89 4.66 5.77
N SER A 202 -29.89 5.03 6.57
CA SER A 202 -29.69 5.79 7.80
C SER A 202 -29.15 4.92 8.93
N ASN A 203 -28.33 5.51 9.80
CA ASN A 203 -27.75 4.85 10.99
C ASN A 203 -27.02 3.53 10.68
N TYR A 204 -26.46 3.39 9.48
CA TYR A 204 -25.70 2.22 9.07
C TYR A 204 -24.21 2.45 9.24
N VAL A 205 -23.54 1.53 9.91
CA VAL A 205 -22.08 1.46 9.98
C VAL A 205 -21.65 0.18 9.30
N ARG A 206 -20.83 0.30 8.25
CA ARG A 206 -20.31 -0.86 7.53
C ARG A 206 -19.41 -1.69 8.45
N ASP A 207 -19.70 -2.97 8.53
CA ASP A 207 -18.79 -3.95 9.13
C ASP A 207 -17.65 -4.26 8.15
N TYR A 208 -16.63 -3.41 8.15
CA TYR A 208 -15.48 -3.56 7.26
C TYR A 208 -14.63 -4.81 7.56
N LYS A 209 -14.74 -5.38 8.77
CA LYS A 209 -14.04 -6.63 9.12
C LYS A 209 -14.65 -7.82 8.40
N ARG A 210 -15.97 -7.82 8.23
CA ARG A 210 -16.70 -8.87 7.50
C ARG A 210 -16.77 -8.63 6.00
N LEU A 211 -16.95 -7.38 5.58
CA LEU A 211 -17.22 -7.01 4.18
C LEU A 211 -15.99 -6.44 3.45
N GLY A 212 -14.87 -6.26 4.14
CA GLY A 212 -13.76 -5.46 3.66
C GLY A 212 -14.04 -3.95 3.77
N PRO A 213 -12.97 -3.12 3.84
CA PRO A 213 -13.10 -1.68 3.72
C PRO A 213 -13.58 -1.30 2.31
N PRO A 214 -14.36 -0.23 2.15
CA PRO A 214 -14.60 0.38 0.84
C PRO A 214 -13.28 0.85 0.23
N CYS A 215 -13.14 0.69 -1.08
CA CYS A 215 -12.04 1.28 -1.84
C CYS A 215 -12.47 2.66 -2.37
N THR A 216 -11.53 3.59 -2.54
CA THR A 216 -11.81 4.90 -3.17
C THR A 216 -12.36 4.75 -4.59
N THR A 217 -11.98 3.69 -5.29
CA THR A 217 -12.49 3.32 -6.61
C THR A 217 -13.97 2.93 -6.61
N ASP A 218 -14.56 2.59 -5.47
CA ASP A 218 -15.97 2.20 -5.33
C ASP A 218 -16.92 3.41 -5.34
N ILE A 219 -16.41 4.63 -5.14
CA ILE A 219 -17.23 5.84 -5.03
C ILE A 219 -17.92 6.16 -6.35
N ALA A 220 -17.15 6.25 -7.44
CA ALA A 220 -17.68 6.58 -8.77
C ALA A 220 -18.77 5.60 -9.27
N PRO A 221 -18.60 4.26 -9.24
CA PRO A 221 -19.65 3.33 -9.63
C PRO A 221 -20.88 3.43 -8.71
N THR A 222 -20.70 3.69 -7.42
CA THR A 222 -21.81 3.86 -6.47
C THR A 222 -22.63 5.12 -6.77
N VAL A 223 -21.98 6.25 -7.03
CA VAL A 223 -22.67 7.49 -7.40
C VAL A 223 -23.37 7.34 -8.75
N ALA A 224 -22.72 6.73 -9.75
CA ALA A 224 -23.33 6.47 -11.06
C ALA A 224 -24.62 5.63 -10.93
N HIS A 225 -24.58 4.60 -10.08
CA HIS A 225 -25.75 3.77 -9.78
C HIS A 225 -26.89 4.59 -9.16
N LEU A 226 -26.59 5.46 -8.18
CA LEU A 226 -27.59 6.28 -7.49
C LEU A 226 -28.32 7.26 -8.41
N ILE A 227 -27.60 7.86 -9.37
CA ILE A 227 -28.19 8.82 -10.32
C ILE A 227 -28.71 8.15 -11.61
N GLY A 228 -28.68 6.82 -11.69
CA GLY A 228 -29.24 6.06 -12.80
C GLY A 228 -28.48 6.17 -14.12
N ILE A 229 -27.18 6.47 -14.10
CA ILE A 229 -26.33 6.48 -15.30
C ILE A 229 -25.46 5.21 -15.38
N PRO A 230 -24.96 4.86 -16.58
CA PRO A 230 -23.97 3.80 -16.71
C PRO A 230 -22.72 4.09 -15.87
N THR A 231 -22.19 3.06 -15.22
CA THR A 231 -20.88 3.12 -14.55
C THR A 231 -19.81 3.61 -15.53
N PRO A 232 -18.84 4.45 -15.10
CA PRO A 232 -17.73 4.86 -15.95
C PRO A 232 -17.04 3.64 -16.57
N ALA A 233 -16.78 3.68 -17.88
CA ALA A 233 -16.35 2.51 -18.65
C ALA A 233 -15.01 1.89 -18.17
N GLN A 234 -14.19 2.67 -17.47
CA GLN A 234 -12.88 2.25 -16.94
C GLN A 234 -12.90 2.09 -15.42
N SER A 235 -14.08 2.02 -14.79
CA SER A 235 -14.19 1.84 -13.34
C SER A 235 -13.70 0.45 -12.93
N GLU A 236 -12.80 0.42 -11.95
CA GLU A 236 -12.27 -0.82 -11.36
C GLU A 236 -12.93 -1.16 -10.02
N GLY A 237 -13.72 -0.24 -9.47
CA GLY A 237 -14.45 -0.43 -8.22
C GLY A 237 -15.80 -1.10 -8.40
N ALA A 238 -16.44 -1.40 -7.28
CA ALA A 238 -17.76 -1.98 -7.20
C ALA A 238 -18.78 -1.01 -6.57
N VAL A 239 -20.06 -1.21 -6.89
CA VAL A 239 -21.14 -0.47 -6.21
C VAL A 239 -21.25 -0.94 -4.76
N LEU A 240 -21.24 0.00 -3.82
CA LEU A 240 -21.38 -0.24 -2.38
C LEU A 240 -22.85 -0.47 -1.99
N PHE A 241 -23.44 -1.56 -2.49
CA PHE A 241 -24.86 -1.87 -2.30
C PHE A 241 -25.29 -1.95 -0.83
N ASP A 242 -24.41 -2.42 0.07
CA ASP A 242 -24.72 -2.51 1.51
C ASP A 242 -25.00 -1.15 2.16
N MET A 243 -24.54 -0.05 1.56
CA MET A 243 -24.80 1.32 2.01
C MET A 243 -26.17 1.86 1.51
N LEU A 244 -26.84 1.15 0.60
CA LEU A 244 -28.04 1.63 -0.10
C LEU A 244 -29.34 1.00 0.44
N ILE A 245 -30.45 1.76 0.45
CA ILE A 245 -31.74 1.27 0.99
C ILE A 245 -32.32 0.10 0.20
N ASN A 246 -32.10 0.07 -1.12
CA ASN A 246 -32.66 -0.92 -2.05
C ASN A 246 -31.58 -1.87 -2.60
N ALA A 247 -30.66 -2.30 -1.73
CA ALA A 247 -29.61 -3.23 -2.09
C ALA A 247 -30.19 -4.54 -2.65
N PRO A 248 -29.71 -5.05 -3.80
CA PRO A 248 -30.02 -6.42 -4.21
C PRO A 248 -29.53 -7.40 -3.14
N PRO A 249 -30.19 -8.55 -2.96
CA PRO A 249 -29.72 -9.57 -2.03
C PRO A 249 -28.31 -10.03 -2.42
N PRO A 250 -27.46 -10.37 -1.44
CA PRO A 250 -26.10 -10.83 -1.73
C PRO A 250 -26.17 -12.09 -2.63
N PRO A 251 -25.22 -12.24 -3.56
CA PRO A 251 -25.17 -13.43 -4.40
C PRO A 251 -25.06 -14.68 -3.52
N ARG A 252 -25.95 -15.64 -3.72
CA ARG A 252 -25.95 -16.89 -2.97
C ARG A 252 -25.04 -17.89 -3.68
N ARG A 253 -23.96 -18.32 -3.01
CA ARG A 253 -23.12 -19.41 -3.51
C ARG A 253 -23.93 -20.70 -3.51
N GLU A 254 -24.19 -21.23 -4.69
CA GLU A 254 -24.82 -22.53 -4.86
C GLU A 254 -23.74 -23.59 -5.10
N LEU A 255 -23.53 -24.48 -4.14
CA LEU A 255 -22.62 -25.62 -4.30
C LEU A 255 -23.32 -26.70 -5.11
N LYS A 256 -22.98 -26.81 -6.39
CA LYS A 256 -23.43 -27.94 -7.21
C LYS A 256 -22.58 -29.17 -6.88
N PRO A 257 -23.20 -30.31 -6.54
CA PRO A 257 -22.45 -31.55 -6.35
C PRO A 257 -21.65 -31.86 -7.62
N LEU A 258 -20.41 -32.34 -7.46
CA LEU A 258 -19.70 -32.93 -8.59
C LEU A 258 -20.50 -34.12 -9.12
N PRO A 259 -20.54 -34.36 -10.44
CA PRO A 259 -21.28 -35.48 -11.01
C PRO A 259 -20.68 -36.84 -10.61
N TRP A 260 -19.52 -36.84 -9.96
CA TRP A 260 -18.89 -37.99 -9.33
C TRP A 260 -18.70 -37.78 -7.83
N ARG A 261 -18.82 -38.87 -7.07
CA ARG A 261 -18.44 -38.88 -5.66
C ARG A 261 -16.92 -38.94 -5.56
N ILE A 262 -16.33 -38.00 -4.82
CA ILE A 262 -14.98 -38.19 -4.28
C ILE A 262 -15.10 -39.38 -3.31
N ARG A 263 -14.68 -40.57 -3.76
CA ARG A 263 -14.55 -41.70 -2.84
C ARG A 263 -13.48 -41.30 -1.84
N PRO A 264 -13.71 -41.39 -0.52
CA PRO A 264 -12.67 -41.13 0.45
C PRO A 264 -11.53 -42.12 0.17
N HIS A 265 -10.49 -41.65 -0.49
CA HIS A 265 -9.26 -42.39 -0.58
C HIS A 265 -8.66 -42.28 0.81
N ARG A 266 -8.77 -43.33 1.62
CA ARG A 266 -7.90 -43.43 2.79
C ARG A 266 -6.48 -43.33 2.23
N PRO A 267 -5.71 -42.28 2.56
CA PRO A 267 -4.33 -42.23 2.11
C PRO A 267 -3.69 -43.53 2.55
N ARG A 268 -3.09 -44.27 1.61
CA ARG A 268 -2.26 -45.42 1.99
C ARG A 268 -1.27 -44.90 3.02
N ARG A 269 -1.18 -45.58 4.17
CA ARG A 269 -0.19 -45.27 5.20
C ARG A 269 1.16 -45.35 4.49
N VAL A 270 1.79 -44.20 4.27
CA VAL A 270 3.14 -44.17 3.70
C VAL A 270 4.04 -44.60 4.84
N THR A 271 4.58 -45.81 4.76
CA THR A 271 5.69 -46.22 5.62
C THR A 271 6.91 -45.47 5.10
N LEU A 272 7.29 -44.38 5.77
CA LEU A 272 8.57 -43.74 5.49
C LEU A 272 9.66 -44.73 5.92
N ALA A 273 10.45 -45.21 4.97
CA ALA A 273 11.68 -45.94 5.29
C ALA A 273 12.73 -44.90 5.70
N GLY A 274 13.16 -44.95 6.96
CA GLY A 274 14.15 -44.02 7.52
C GLY A 274 13.53 -42.87 8.32
N ASP A 275 12.70 -43.17 9.31
CA ASP A 275 12.48 -42.23 10.41
C ASP A 275 13.82 -42.07 11.16
N VAL A 276 14.18 -40.83 11.49
CA VAL A 276 15.47 -40.45 12.11
C VAL A 276 15.59 -40.93 13.56
N THR A 277 14.61 -41.72 14.02
CA THR A 277 14.58 -42.38 15.33
C THR A 277 15.08 -43.82 15.28
N ASP A 278 15.38 -44.37 14.10
CA ASP A 278 15.86 -45.76 13.92
C ASP A 278 17.40 -45.88 13.78
N GLU A 279 18.18 -44.84 14.12
CA GLU A 279 19.63 -44.98 14.31
C GLU A 279 20.09 -44.46 15.68
N ILE A 280 20.42 -45.46 16.52
CA ILE A 280 21.12 -45.50 17.84
C ILE A 280 20.21 -45.52 19.08
#